data_AF-A0A3N0VL75-F1
#
_entry.id   AF-A0A3N0VL75-F1
#
_cell.length_a   1.000
_cell.length_b   1.000
_cell.length_c   1.000
_cell.angle_alpha   90.00
_cell.angle_beta   90.00
_cell.angle_gamma   90.00
#
_symmetry.space_group_name_H-M   'P 1'
#
loop_
_entity.id
_entity.type
_entity.pdbx_description
1 polymer ?
#
loop_
_entity_poly.entity_id
_entity_poly.type
_entity_poly.pdbx_seq_one_letter_code
_entity_poly.pdbx_strand_id
1 'polypeptide(L)'
;MDTLSSGERCRRMGMVRGRDTKPEPFVRGYAHRLGYRYRLAVADLPGPADLVFPRYRKVIFVHGCFWHRHAAQTCALSRSPKSPVTVVTSPHYGDSTGARW
;
A
#
# COMPACT_ATOMS: atom_id res chain seq x y z
N MET A 1 -23.79 -7.38 -3.17
CA MET A 1 -24.14 -5.96 -3.32
C MET A 1 -23.06 -5.10 -2.69
N ASP A 2 -22.60 -4.07 -3.40
CA ASP A 2 -21.79 -3.03 -2.77
C ASP A 2 -22.72 -2.14 -1.94
N THR A 3 -22.26 -1.76 -0.76
CA THR A 3 -22.95 -0.84 0.16
C THR A 3 -22.75 0.63 -0.23
N LEU A 4 -21.81 0.93 -1.12
CA LEU A 4 -21.50 2.29 -1.59
C LEU A 4 -22.01 2.54 -3.01
N SER A 5 -22.51 3.76 -3.25
CA SER A 5 -22.75 4.25 -4.60
C SER A 5 -21.43 4.44 -5.37
N SER A 6 -21.50 4.53 -6.70
CA SER A 6 -20.32 4.72 -7.55
C SER A 6 -19.52 5.98 -7.16
N GLY A 7 -20.20 7.09 -6.90
CA GLY A 7 -19.56 8.36 -6.51
C GLY A 7 -18.89 8.29 -5.13
N GLU A 8 -19.53 7.66 -4.15
CA GLU A 8 -18.96 7.46 -2.82
C GLU A 8 -17.74 6.53 -2.86
N ARG A 9 -17.78 5.48 -3.69
CA ARG A 9 -16.64 4.59 -3.91
C ARG A 9 -15.47 5.36 -4.52
N CYS A 10 -15.71 6.12 -5.59
CA CYS A 10 -14.66 6.93 -6.24
C CYS A 10 -14.00 7.88 -5.24
N ARG A 11 -14.80 8.62 -4.46
CA ARG A 11 -14.28 9.52 -3.41
C ARG A 11 -13.48 8.77 -2.35
N ARG A 12 -13.93 7.58 -1.94
CA ARG A 12 -13.24 6.76 -0.93
C ARG A 12 -11.92 6.19 -1.45
N MET A 13 -11.86 5.75 -2.71
CA MET A 13 -10.63 5.29 -3.34
C MET A 13 -9.62 6.43 -3.55
N GLY A 14 -10.09 7.64 -3.90
CA GLY A 14 -9.22 8.82 -4.02
C GLY A 14 -8.56 9.29 -2.71
N MET A 15 -9.05 8.84 -1.55
CA MET A 15 -8.43 9.11 -0.24
C MET A 15 -7.35 8.10 0.15
N VAL A 16 -7.22 6.98 -0.58
CA VAL A 16 -6.20 5.97 -0.29
C VAL A 16 -4.83 6.51 -0.67
N ARG A 17 -3.93 6.61 0.33
CA ARG A 17 -2.56 7.09 0.14
C ARG A 17 -1.61 5.91 -0.07
N GLY A 18 -0.60 6.10 -0.91
CA GLY A 18 0.48 5.13 -1.13
C GLY A 18 1.61 5.17 -0.09
N ARG A 19 1.55 6.10 0.88
CA ARG A 19 2.52 6.26 1.97
C ARG A 19 1.83 6.81 3.21
N ASP A 20 2.47 6.66 4.36
CA ASP A 20 1.97 7.11 5.67
C ASP A 20 0.58 6.56 5.96
N THR A 21 0.35 5.32 5.54
CA THR A 21 -0.88 4.60 5.86
C THR A 21 -0.95 4.35 7.37
N LYS A 22 -2.15 4.20 7.93
CA LYS A 22 -2.35 4.02 9.38
C LYS A 22 -1.42 3.00 10.06
N PRO A 23 -1.08 1.83 9.49
CA PRO A 23 -0.16 0.89 10.14
C PRO A 23 1.31 1.38 10.15
N GLU A 24 1.73 2.22 9.21
CA GLU A 24 3.13 2.64 9.12
C GLU A 24 3.60 3.46 10.34
N PRO A 25 2.90 4.52 10.80
CA PRO A 25 3.27 5.24 12.02
C PRO A 25 3.32 4.35 13.27
N PHE A 26 2.46 3.33 13.33
CA PHE A 26 2.44 2.39 14.45
C PHE A 26 3.72 1.55 14.49
N VAL A 27 4.12 0.98 13.35
CA VAL A 27 5.38 0.22 13.22
C VAL A 27 6.60 1.13 13.49
N ARG A 28 6.58 2.36 12.97
CA ARG A 28 7.61 3.38 13.22
C ARG A 28 7.76 3.68 14.72
N GLY A 29 6.65 3.92 15.41
CA GLY A 29 6.63 4.18 16.84
C GLY A 29 7.16 3.00 17.65
N TYR A 30 6.80 1.77 17.28
CA TYR A 30 7.30 0.56 17.94
C TYR A 30 8.81 0.37 17.73
N ALA A 31 9.29 0.52 16.49
CA ALA A 31 10.72 0.44 16.17
C ALA A 31 11.53 1.48 16.95
N HIS A 32 11.02 2.71 17.06
CA HIS A 32 11.67 3.78 17.83
C HIS A 32 11.71 3.46 19.33
N ARG A 33 10.62 2.94 19.90
CA ARG A 33 10.55 2.52 21.32
C ARG A 33 11.52 1.39 21.65
N LEU A 34 11.75 0.48 20.71
CA LEU A 34 12.74 -0.59 20.83
C LEU A 34 14.19 -0.10 20.63
N GLY A 35 14.40 1.20 20.37
CA GLY A 35 15.73 1.79 20.20
C GLY A 35 16.31 1.65 18.80
N TYR A 36 15.53 1.15 17.82
CA TYR A 36 16.00 1.06 16.44
C TYR A 36 15.93 2.41 15.75
N ARG A 37 17.05 2.82 15.13
CA ARG A 37 17.11 3.95 14.21
C ARG A 37 16.84 3.45 12.79
N TYR A 38 15.92 4.12 12.10
CA TYR A 38 15.54 3.81 10.73
C TYR A 38 15.57 5.06 9.85
N ARG A 39 15.63 4.84 8.54
CA ARG A 39 15.42 5.86 7.50
C ARG A 39 14.10 5.57 6.79
N LEU A 40 13.44 6.61 6.34
CA LEU A 40 12.22 6.55 5.53
C LEU A 40 12.57 6.87 4.08
N ALA A 41 11.82 6.30 3.13
CA ALA A 41 11.87 6.67 1.71
C ALA A 41 13.28 6.70 1.09
N VAL A 42 14.02 5.60 1.24
CA VAL A 42 15.34 5.47 0.59
C VAL A 42 15.13 5.10 -0.88
N ALA A 43 15.47 6.02 -1.78
CA ALA A 43 15.29 5.88 -3.23
C ALA A 43 16.23 4.83 -3.85
N ASP A 44 17.33 4.48 -3.18
CA ASP A 44 18.38 3.60 -3.69
C ASP A 44 18.06 2.10 -3.55
N LEU A 45 16.84 1.73 -3.17
CA LEU A 45 16.40 0.34 -2.99
C LEU A 45 15.32 -0.04 -4.01
N PRO A 46 15.32 -1.29 -4.51
CA PRO A 46 14.25 -1.77 -5.38
C PRO A 46 12.94 -1.83 -4.59
N GLY A 47 12.03 -0.91 -4.91
CA GLY A 47 10.74 -0.74 -4.24
C GLY A 47 10.81 0.22 -3.05
N PRO A 48 9.72 0.96 -2.77
CA PRO A 48 9.67 1.88 -1.64
C PRO A 48 9.57 1.09 -0.33
N ALA A 49 10.69 0.86 0.33
CA ALA A 49 10.71 0.28 1.67
C ALA A 49 10.17 1.29 2.69
N ASP A 50 9.28 0.83 3.58
CA ASP A 50 8.65 1.70 4.58
C ASP A 50 9.63 2.08 5.68
N LEU A 51 10.42 1.12 6.17
CA LEU A 51 11.48 1.35 7.15
C LEU A 51 12.77 0.67 6.71
N VAL A 52 13.85 1.46 6.61
CA VAL A 52 15.19 0.97 6.29
C VAL A 52 16.07 1.05 7.52
N PHE A 53 16.79 -0.04 7.82
CA PHE A 53 17.70 -0.14 8.96
C PHE A 53 19.14 -0.36 8.46
N PRO A 54 19.88 0.70 8.09
CA PRO A 54 21.20 0.57 7.46
C PRO A 54 22.20 -0.20 8.32
N ARG A 55 22.20 0.05 9.64
CA ARG A 55 23.08 -0.63 10.61
C ARG A 55 22.92 -2.15 10.60
N TYR A 56 21.70 -2.62 10.34
CA TYR A 56 21.36 -4.04 10.36
C TYR A 56 21.31 -4.66 8.96
N ARG A 57 21.43 -3.84 7.91
CA ARG A 57 21.21 -4.24 6.51
C ARG A 57 19.85 -4.94 6.34
N LYS A 58 18.81 -4.40 6.98
CA LYS A 58 17.43 -4.92 6.94
C LYS A 58 16.45 -3.84 6.49
N VAL A 59 15.35 -4.29 5.89
CA VAL A 59 14.22 -3.45 5.48
C VAL A 59 12.93 -4.08 5.97
N ILE A 60 11.94 -3.25 6.27
CA ILE A 60 10.58 -3.68 6.61
C ILE A 60 9.62 -3.06 5.60
N PHE A 61 8.75 -3.92 5.04
CA PHE A 61 7.62 -3.53 4.20
C PHE A 61 6.32 -3.76 4.99
N VAL A 62 5.48 -2.73 5.03
CA VAL A 62 4.19 -2.70 5.72
C VAL A 62 3.10 -2.80 4.67
N HIS A 63 2.72 -4.02 4.33
CA HIS A 63 1.73 -4.29 3.31
C HIS A 63 0.31 -4.36 3.87
N GLY A 64 -0.62 -3.62 3.25
CA GLY A 64 -2.05 -3.75 3.52
C GLY A 64 -2.60 -5.07 2.98
N CYS A 65 -3.35 -5.82 3.79
CA CYS A 65 -3.87 -7.15 3.43
C CYS A 65 -4.78 -7.13 2.20
N PHE A 66 -5.57 -6.06 2.01
CA PHE A 66 -6.47 -5.91 0.87
C PHE A 66 -5.71 -5.80 -0.46
N TRP A 67 -4.61 -5.05 -0.48
CA TRP A 67 -3.84 -4.77 -1.70
C TRP A 67 -2.84 -5.88 -2.03
N HIS A 68 -2.16 -6.42 -1.02
CA HIS A 68 -1.08 -7.39 -1.19
C HIS A 68 -1.49 -8.84 -0.98
N ARG A 69 -2.78 -9.08 -0.64
CA ARG A 69 -3.38 -10.42 -0.52
C ARG A 69 -2.46 -11.45 0.13
N HIS A 70 -2.19 -11.27 1.42
CA HIS A 70 -1.30 -12.21 2.10
C HIS A 70 -1.89 -13.64 2.13
N ALA A 71 -1.02 -14.64 2.24
CA ALA A 71 -1.40 -16.05 2.08
C ALA A 71 -2.28 -16.61 3.22
N ALA A 72 -2.45 -15.87 4.32
CA ALA A 72 -3.28 -16.30 5.44
C ALA A 72 -4.75 -16.39 5.01
N GLN A 73 -5.24 -17.62 4.86
CA GLN A 73 -6.60 -17.94 4.42
C GLN A 73 -7.68 -17.42 5.40
N THR A 74 -7.29 -17.14 6.64
CA THR A 74 -8.18 -16.69 7.72
C THR A 74 -8.34 -15.17 7.79
N CYS A 75 -7.65 -14.40 6.95
CA CYS A 75 -7.73 -12.94 7.02
C CYS A 75 -8.94 -12.40 6.25
N ALA A 76 -9.94 -11.93 7.01
CA ALA A 76 -11.13 -11.30 6.47
C ALA A 76 -10.86 -10.02 5.64
N LEU A 77 -9.70 -9.38 5.84
CA LEU A 77 -9.27 -8.18 5.09
C LEU A 77 -8.64 -8.53 3.73
N SER A 78 -8.15 -9.76 3.55
CA SER A 78 -7.59 -10.27 2.29
C SER A 78 -8.70 -10.77 1.34
N ARG A 79 -9.75 -9.96 1.18
CA ARG A 79 -10.92 -10.33 0.37
C ARG A 79 -10.90 -9.60 -0.97
N SER A 80 -11.25 -10.31 -2.03
CA SER A 80 -11.49 -9.69 -3.33
C SER A 80 -12.70 -8.76 -3.26
N PRO A 81 -12.68 -7.62 -3.96
CA PRO A 81 -13.85 -6.76 -4.07
C PRO A 81 -14.99 -7.53 -4.76
N LYS A 82 -16.21 -7.40 -4.25
CA LYS A 82 -17.40 -8.10 -4.78
C LYS A 82 -18.00 -7.42 -6.02
N SER A 83 -17.56 -6.21 -6.32
CA SER A 83 -17.95 -5.43 -7.49
C SER A 83 -16.70 -5.00 -8.25
N PRO A 84 -16.78 -4.85 -9.58
CA PRO A 84 -15.65 -4.35 -10.36
C PRO A 84 -15.22 -2.99 -9.81
N VAL A 85 -13.93 -2.88 -9.52
CA VAL A 85 -13.31 -1.61 -9.16
C VAL A 85 -12.90 -0.96 -10.47
N THR A 86 -13.74 -0.07 -11.00
CA THR A 86 -13.30 0.84 -12.06
C THR A 86 -12.26 1.76 -11.43
N VAL A 87 -10.99 1.46 -11.66
CA VAL A 87 -9.89 2.34 -11.25
C VAL A 87 -10.01 3.57 -12.15
N VAL A 88 -10.28 4.73 -11.56
CA VAL A 88 -10.27 6.00 -12.30
C VAL A 88 -8.80 6.31 -12.59
N THR A 89 -8.31 5.80 -13.72
CA THR A 89 -7.08 6.31 -14.32
C THR A 89 -7.43 7.68 -14.88
N SER A 90 -6.90 8.76 -14.29
CA SER A 90 -7.01 10.08 -14.93
C SER A 90 -6.52 9.96 -16.38
N PRO A 91 -7.26 10.47 -17.37
CA PRO A 91 -6.92 10.35 -18.80
C PRO A 91 -5.72 11.22 -19.22
N HIS A 92 -4.85 11.60 -18.29
CA HIS A 92 -3.66 12.44 -18.54
C HIS A 92 -2.33 11.68 -18.43
N TYR A 93 -2.35 10.35 -18.43
CA TYR A 93 -1.15 9.56 -18.69
C TYR A 93 -1.33 8.86 -20.03
N GLY A 94 -0.80 9.51 -21.08
CA GLY A 94 -0.98 9.13 -22.46
C GLY A 94 -0.48 7.73 -22.77
N ASP A 95 -1.26 7.06 -23.61
CA ASP A 95 -0.84 5.98 -24.47
C ASP A 95 0.52 6.28 -25.11
N SER A 96 1.50 5.44 -24.81
CA SER A 96 2.39 4.94 -25.86
C SER A 96 3.01 3.64 -25.41
N THR A 97 3.04 2.69 -26.34
CA THR A 97 3.67 1.37 -26.30
C THR A 97 2.91 0.27 -25.56
N GLY A 98 2.33 -0.61 -26.40
CA GLY A 98 1.80 -1.89 -25.97
C GLY A 98 2.88 -2.74 -25.34
N ALA A 99 2.57 -3.27 -24.16
CA ALA A 99 3.17 -4.47 -23.64
C ALA A 99 2.02 -5.39 -23.23
N ARG A 100 1.87 -6.48 -23.99
CA ARG A 100 1.15 -7.68 -23.58
C ARG A 100 1.73 -8.16 -22.24
N TRP A 101 0.85 -8.43 -21.29
CA TRP A 101 1.10 -9.43 -20.25
C TRP A 101 0.62 -10.78 -20.77
#